data_AF-W1XLS0-F1
#
_entry.id   AF-W1XLS0-F1
#
_cell.length_a   1.000
_cell.length_b   1.000
_cell.length_c   1.000
_cell.angle_alpha   90.00
_cell.angle_beta   90.00
_cell.angle_gamma   90.00
#
_symmetry.space_group_name_H-M   'P 1'
#
loop_
_entity.id
_entity.type
_entity.pdbx_description
1 polymer ?
#
loop_
_entity_poly.entity_id
_entity_poly.type
_entity_poly.pdbx_seq_one_letter_code
_entity_poly.pdbx_strand_id
1 'polypeptide(L)' 'THESFGYTNLPPGLKNYKIVQLSDIHIGPSIDLDDFDEILKLALLQKPNRVVITGDLIDKLAWLPQVCERL' A
#
# COMPACT_ATOMS: atom_id res chain seq x y z
N THR A 1 4.47 -13.60 8.00
CA THR A 1 3.58 -14.63 8.60
C THR A 1 2.18 -14.43 8.06
N HIS A 2 1.34 -15.47 8.03
CA HIS A 2 -0.06 -15.36 7.63
C HIS A 2 -0.93 -15.69 8.84
N GLU A 3 -1.70 -14.72 9.30
CA GLU A 3 -2.62 -14.88 10.44
C GLU A 3 -4.07 -14.87 9.94
N SER A 4 -4.95 -15.58 10.63
CA SER A 4 -6.37 -15.65 10.29
C SER A 4 -7.24 -15.45 11.52
N PHE A 5 -8.21 -14.55 11.40
CA PHE A 5 -9.15 -14.20 12.46
C PHE A 5 -10.59 -14.35 11.93
N GLY A 6 -11.50 -14.85 12.76
CA GLY A 6 -12.92 -14.99 12.42
C GLY A 6 -13.77 -13.88 13.02
N TYR A 7 -14.78 -13.42 12.28
CA TYR A 7 -15.79 -12.47 12.77
C TYR A 7 -17.19 -13.01 12.46
N THR A 8 -18.06 -13.06 13.47
CA THR A 8 -19.47 -13.41 13.27
C THR A 8 -20.18 -12.20 12.66
N ASN A 9 -21.03 -12.45 11.65
CA ASN A 9 -21.81 -11.42 10.93
C ASN A 9 -20.99 -10.43 10.07
N LEU A 10 -19.95 -10.90 9.38
CA LEU A 10 -19.25 -10.08 8.39
C LEU A 10 -20.24 -9.63 7.27
N PRO A 11 -20.37 -8.33 6.99
CA PRO A 11 -21.22 -7.84 5.91
C PRO A 11 -20.88 -8.51 4.56
N PRO A 12 -21.88 -8.84 3.72
CA PRO A 12 -21.63 -9.53 2.45
C PRO A 12 -20.61 -8.84 1.53
N GLY A 13 -20.60 -7.50 1.53
CA GLY A 13 -19.65 -6.71 0.73
C GLY A 13 -18.18 -6.83 1.16
N LEU A 14 -17.91 -7.32 2.37
CA LEU A 14 -16.56 -7.56 2.86
C LEU A 14 -16.10 -9.01 2.65
N LYS A 15 -16.96 -9.89 2.11
CA LYS A 15 -16.58 -11.26 1.80
C LYS A 15 -15.46 -11.27 0.77
N ASN A 16 -14.32 -11.86 1.14
CA ASN A 16 -13.09 -11.91 0.34
C ASN A 16 -12.54 -10.53 -0.07
N TYR A 17 -12.98 -9.45 0.60
CA TYR A 17 -12.45 -8.11 0.35
C TYR A 17 -11.00 -8.06 0.82
N LYS A 18 -10.10 -7.75 -0.10
CA LYS A 18 -8.65 -7.71 0.15
C LYS A 18 -8.16 -6.27 0.16
N ILE A 19 -7.47 -5.91 1.23
CA ILE A 19 -6.77 -4.64 1.37
C ILE A 19 -5.29 -4.93 1.45
N VAL A 20 -4.50 -4.25 0.62
CA VAL A 20 -3.06 -4.12 0.87
C VAL A 20 -2.86 -2.81 1.61
N GLN A 21 -2.24 -2.90 2.79
CA GLN A 21 -1.87 -1.74 3.58
C GLN A 21 -0.36 -1.56 3.52
N LEU A 22 0.06 -0.34 3.18
CA LEU A 22 1.45 0.10 3.22
C LEU A 22 1.58 1.25 4.22
N SER A 23 2.71 1.33 4.90
CA SER A 23 2.98 2.37 5.89
C SER A 23 4.50 2.60 5.97
N ASP A 24 4.91 3.81 6.34
CA ASP A 24 6.29 4.14 6.69
C ASP A 24 7.29 3.79 5.57
N ILE A 25 6.91 4.12 4.33
CA ILE A 25 7.73 3.86 3.13
C ILE A 25 8.94 4.81 3.10
N HIS A 26 8.78 6.06 3.58
CA HIS A 26 9.84 7.07 3.62
C HIS A 26 10.59 7.25 2.29
N ILE A 27 9.86 7.55 1.21
CA ILE A 27 10.45 7.81 -0.12
C ILE A 27 11.42 9.00 -0.02
N GLY A 28 12.69 8.77 -0.34
CA GLY A 28 13.76 9.75 -0.20
C GLY A 28 15.15 9.10 -0.09
N PRO A 29 15.86 9.16 1.06
CA PRO A 29 17.25 8.71 1.16
C PRO A 29 17.49 7.21 0.92
N SER A 30 16.54 6.37 1.33
CA SER A 30 16.70 4.90 1.35
C SER A 30 15.80 4.18 0.34
N ILE A 31 14.67 4.79 -0.02
CA ILE A 31 13.69 4.27 -0.98
C ILE A 31 13.55 5.33 -2.06
N ASP A 32 13.95 5.01 -3.29
CA ASP A 32 13.78 5.91 -4.41
C ASP A 32 12.45 5.68 -5.15
N LEU A 33 12.27 6.32 -6.30
CA LEU A 33 11.04 6.21 -7.08
C LEU A 33 10.92 4.85 -7.78
N ASP A 34 12.03 4.21 -8.14
CA ASP A 34 12.02 2.90 -8.79
C ASP A 34 11.70 1.80 -7.75
N ASP A 35 12.25 1.93 -6.54
CA ASP A 35 11.87 1.10 -5.39
C ASP A 35 10.36 1.22 -5.10
N PHE A 36 9.83 2.45 -5.12
CA PHE A 36 8.41 2.69 -4.91
C PHE A 36 7.53 2.06 -6.01
N ASP A 37 7.98 2.11 -7.27
CA ASP A 37 7.31 1.45 -8.40
C ASP A 37 7.28 -0.07 -8.21
N GLU A 38 8.36 -0.67 -7.70
CA GLU A 38 8.39 -2.09 -7.36
C GLU A 38 7.44 -2.44 -6.20
N ILE A 39 7.41 -1.63 -5.14
CA ILE A 39 6.48 -1.81 -4.01
C ILE A 39 5.03 -1.78 -4.49
N LEU A 40 4.65 -0.80 -5.31
CA LEU A 40 3.30 -0.68 -5.86
C LEU A 40 2.96 -1.87 -6.77
N LYS A 41 3.90 -2.31 -7.61
CA LYS A 41 3.72 -3.50 -8.44
C LYS A 41 3.46 -4.75 -7.59
N LEU A 42 4.24 -4.98 -6.53
CA LEU A 42 4.06 -6.10 -5.62
C LEU A 42 2.72 -6.05 -4.89
N ALA A 43 2.28 -4.86 -4.48
CA ALA A 43 0.96 -4.63 -3.88
C ALA A 43 -0.16 -5.00 -4.86
N LEU A 44 -0.07 -4.55 -6.12
CA LEU A 44 -1.08 -4.82 -7.15
C LEU A 44 -1.12 -6.30 -7.57
N LEU A 45 0.02 -7.01 -7.55
CA LEU A 45 0.07 -8.46 -7.81
C LEU A 45 -0.78 -9.29 -6.83
N GLN A 46 -1.05 -8.76 -5.63
CA GLN A 46 -1.95 -9.40 -4.67
C GLN A 46 -3.42 -9.34 -5.11
N LYS A 47 -3.74 -8.60 -6.18
CA LYS A 47 -5.12 -8.33 -6.66
C LYS A 47 -6.02 -7.80 -5.54
N PRO A 48 -5.62 -6.72 -4.83
CA PRO A 48 -6.46 -6.15 -3.79
C PRO A 48 -7.67 -5.44 -4.38
N ASN A 49 -8.72 -5.30 -3.58
CA ASN A 49 -9.82 -4.39 -3.87
C ASN A 49 -9.45 -2.94 -3.57
N ARG A 50 -8.47 -2.74 -2.68
CA ARG A 50 -7.96 -1.41 -2.30
C ARG A 50 -6.52 -1.51 -1.82
N VAL A 51 -5.70 -0.55 -2.25
CA VAL A 51 -4.42 -0.24 -1.60
C VAL A 51 -4.65 0.97 -0.69
N VAL A 52 -4.15 0.91 0.54
CA VAL A 52 -4.20 2.03 1.48
C VAL A 52 -2.79 2.34 1.98
N ILE A 53 -2.46 3.62 2.04
CA ILE A 53 -1.21 4.13 2.60
C ILE A 53 -1.57 4.86 3.89
N THR A 54 -1.04 4.41 5.02
CA THR A 54 -1.52 4.84 6.35
C THR A 54 -0.56 5.75 7.12
N GLY A 55 0.65 6.00 6.62
CA GLY A 55 1.62 6.87 7.28
C GLY A 55 2.91 6.99 6.49
N ASP A 56 3.64 8.07 6.75
CA ASP A 56 5.05 8.30 6.40
C ASP A 56 5.45 7.82 4.99
N LEU A 57 4.76 8.37 3.99
CA LEU A 57 4.98 8.04 2.59
C LEU A 57 6.29 8.61 2.05
N ILE A 58 6.64 9.86 2.37
CA ILE A 58 7.70 10.60 1.67
C ILE A 58 8.47 11.53 2.62
N ASP A 59 9.80 11.46 2.53
CA ASP A 59 10.73 12.36 3.23
C ASP A 59 11.30 13.42 2.27
N LYS A 60 11.51 13.05 1.00
CA LYS A 60 12.05 13.96 -0.03
C LYS A 60 10.93 14.66 -0.80
N LEU A 61 10.39 15.73 -0.22
CA LEU A 61 9.25 16.48 -0.78
C LEU A 61 9.42 16.99 -2.23
N ALA A 62 10.65 17.19 -2.70
CA ALA A 62 10.92 17.55 -4.09
C ALA A 62 10.44 16.49 -5.11
N TRP A 63 10.19 15.26 -4.65
CA TRP A 63 9.65 14.15 -5.46
C TRP A 63 8.16 13.93 -5.27
N LEU A 64 7.48 14.74 -4.44
CA LEU A 64 6.06 14.59 -4.16
C LEU A 64 5.19 14.57 -5.43
N PRO A 65 5.41 15.43 -6.45
CA PRO A 65 4.64 15.36 -7.69
C PRO A 65 4.73 13.99 -8.38
N GLN A 66 5.94 13.44 -8.49
CA GLN A 66 6.21 12.14 -9.13
C GLN A 66 5.62 10.98 -8.33
N VAL A 67 5.58 11.09 -7.00
CA VAL A 67 4.91 10.11 -6.13
C VAL A 67 3.41 10.16 -6.34
N CYS A 68 2.81 11.35 -6.41
CA CYS A 68 1.38 11.50 -6.67
C CYS A 68 0.93 10.97 -8.04
N GLU A 69 1.77 11.08 -9.08
CA GLU A 69 1.47 10.53 -10.41
C GLU A 69 1.41 9.00 -10.45
N ARG A 70 1.98 8.31 -9.45
CA ARG A 70 2.03 6.85 -9.35
C ARG A 70 0.85 6.24 -8.59
N LEU A 71 0.08 7.07 -7.88
CA LEU A 71 -1.07 6.66 -7.05
C LEU A 71 -2.38 6.74 -7.83
#